data_AF-A0A7R8X850-F1
#
_entry.id   AF-A0A7R8X850-F1
#
_cell.length_a   1.000
_cell.length_b   1.000
_cell.length_c   1.000
_cell.angle_alpha   90.00
_cell.angle_beta   90.00
_cell.angle_gamma   90.00
#
_symmetry.space_group_name_H-M   'P 1'
#
loop_
_entity.id
_entity.type
_entity.pdbx_description
1 polymer ?
#
loop_
_entity_poly.entity_id
_entity_poly.type
_entity_poly.pdbx_seq_one_letter_code
_entity_poly.pdbx_strand_id
1 'polypeptide(L)'
;MKIKIALNSAPESQGANNLEEIVSKLQAKVEELAKDSAKMEELERDNAQLKLEIAELKLDNKNLKSRLENTVEDRDYDGERYDCFSTALYDGEIQYAWWEDRHGDPQYYWDGSHAGEHMCNCGLTGNCVDPTFSCNCDAEAPQWEYDACTIINRTALPITELRFGGLLFDAQKANHTLGALVCKGRASLDNPAGSCSSLRQAGHIRTGYYLIRTKKGRLDVVLCRMDLEDTDVEFQRDTGARIVEEGVYFDAYRTSTWTSISTMQFQGTEVNIGDAMAPSSGIFTAPLDGIYAFHIHFWTDTETTVTLRKNEETKAATHANDVYGAEDAQTPGQSVLLQLSAGDKVTVYLNDGEVLSNSNRYTHFVGYLLYPM
;
A
#
# COMPACT_ATOMS: atom_id res chain seq x y z
N MET A 1 42.02 -49.47 -24.03
CA MET A 1 43.27 -50.19 -24.34
C MET A 1 43.35 -51.39 -23.40
N LYS A 2 43.28 -52.62 -23.92
CA LYS A 2 43.29 -53.87 -23.14
C LYS A 2 44.74 -54.20 -22.75
N ILE A 3 44.99 -54.53 -21.50
CA ILE A 3 46.16 -55.31 -21.09
C ILE A 3 45.64 -56.55 -20.34
N LYS A 4 45.95 -57.72 -20.90
CA LYS A 4 45.76 -59.04 -20.27
C LYS A 4 47.03 -59.35 -19.48
N ILE A 5 46.88 -59.74 -18.21
CA ILE A 5 47.89 -60.47 -17.46
C ILE A 5 47.24 -61.78 -17.02
N ALA A 6 47.87 -62.90 -17.37
CA ALA A 6 47.45 -64.24 -16.98
C ALA A 6 48.05 -64.59 -15.62
N LEU A 7 47.25 -65.18 -14.73
CA LEU A 7 47.68 -65.72 -13.45
C LEU A 7 47.55 -67.25 -13.49
N ASN A 8 48.67 -67.93 -13.19
CA ASN A 8 48.72 -69.36 -12.91
C ASN A 8 48.30 -69.63 -11.45
N SER A 9 47.86 -70.87 -11.24
CA SER A 9 47.05 -71.42 -10.15
C SER A 9 47.67 -71.52 -8.74
N ALA A 10 46.84 -71.15 -7.74
CA ALA A 10 46.59 -71.71 -6.39
C ALA A 10 47.70 -71.64 -5.30
N PRO A 11 47.38 -71.52 -3.98
CA PRO A 11 46.15 -72.00 -3.29
C PRO A 11 45.42 -70.97 -2.39
N GLU A 12 44.13 -71.26 -2.16
CA GLU A 12 43.25 -70.56 -1.23
C GLU A 12 43.60 -70.79 0.26
N SER A 13 43.03 -69.90 1.08
CA SER A 13 42.74 -70.01 2.51
C SER A 13 43.77 -69.44 3.50
N GLN A 14 43.75 -68.11 3.61
CA GLN A 14 43.72 -67.34 4.89
C GLN A 14 43.86 -65.82 4.63
N GLY A 15 44.33 -65.42 3.44
CA GLY A 15 44.44 -64.00 3.06
C GLY A 15 43.17 -63.37 2.46
N ALA A 16 42.25 -64.16 1.89
CA ALA A 16 41.05 -63.65 1.22
C ALA A 16 39.99 -63.12 2.21
N ASN A 17 39.74 -63.83 3.32
CA ASN A 17 38.75 -63.43 4.33
C ASN A 17 39.09 -62.11 5.03
N ASN A 18 40.39 -61.79 5.19
CA ASN A 18 40.83 -60.55 5.82
C ASN A 18 40.74 -59.36 4.86
N LEU A 19 40.92 -59.60 3.55
CA LEU A 19 40.79 -58.57 2.52
C LEU A 19 39.32 -58.17 2.31
N GLU A 20 38.41 -59.14 2.26
CA GLU A 20 36.97 -58.88 2.13
C GLU A 20 36.42 -58.11 3.34
N GLU A 21 36.88 -58.42 4.56
CA GLU A 21 36.47 -57.70 5.76
C GLU A 21 36.97 -56.23 5.76
N ILE A 22 38.20 -55.99 5.30
CA ILE A 22 38.76 -54.64 5.17
C ILE A 22 38.01 -53.84 4.09
N VAL A 23 37.69 -54.46 2.95
CA VAL A 23 36.92 -53.81 1.87
C VAL A 23 35.51 -53.46 2.35
N SER A 24 34.85 -54.36 3.09
CA SER A 24 33.53 -54.11 3.67
C SER A 24 33.54 -52.94 4.67
N LYS A 25 34.54 -52.87 5.57
CA LYS A 25 34.71 -51.75 6.51
C LYS A 25 35.00 -50.43 5.79
N LEU A 26 35.81 -50.46 4.73
CA LEU A 26 36.10 -49.27 3.92
C LEU A 26 34.87 -48.80 3.15
N GLN A 27 34.06 -49.69 2.58
CA GLN A 27 32.81 -49.34 1.91
C GLN A 27 31.81 -48.70 2.87
N ALA A 28 31.62 -49.27 4.07
CA ALA A 28 30.75 -48.68 5.08
C ALA A 28 31.19 -47.25 5.48
N LYS A 29 32.51 -47.03 5.60
CA LYS A 29 33.06 -45.71 5.92
C LYS A 29 32.93 -44.71 4.76
N VAL A 30 33.01 -45.18 3.52
CA VAL A 30 32.76 -44.35 2.33
C VAL A 30 31.28 -43.93 2.26
N GLU A 31 30.34 -44.83 2.59
CA GLU A 31 28.92 -44.50 2.66
C GLU A 31 28.60 -43.50 3.78
N GLU A 32 29.26 -43.61 4.94
CA GLU A 32 29.13 -42.66 6.04
C GLU A 32 29.65 -41.26 5.64
N LEU A 33 30.84 -41.19 5.04
CA LEU A 33 31.40 -39.93 4.55
C LEU A 33 30.56 -39.31 3.42
N ALA A 34 29.91 -40.13 2.58
CA ALA A 34 29.00 -39.63 1.55
C ALA A 34 27.74 -39.00 2.16
N LYS A 35 27.22 -39.54 3.26
CA LYS A 35 26.09 -38.95 4.01
C LYS A 35 26.47 -37.63 4.67
N ASP A 36 27.66 -37.56 5.28
CA ASP A 36 28.16 -36.33 5.88
C ASP A 36 28.40 -35.25 4.83
N SER A 37 28.94 -35.60 3.66
CA SER A 37 29.10 -34.69 2.53
C SER A 37 27.76 -34.13 2.04
N ALA A 38 26.73 -34.98 1.89
CA ALA A 38 25.41 -34.53 1.48
C ALA A 38 24.76 -33.58 2.50
N LYS A 39 24.97 -33.85 3.79
CA LYS A 39 24.50 -32.99 4.89
C LYS A 39 25.24 -31.64 4.93
N MET A 40 26.52 -31.63 4.59
CA MET A 40 27.29 -30.39 4.45
C MET A 40 26.77 -29.53 3.27
N GLU A 41 26.46 -30.15 2.13
CA GLU A 41 25.87 -29.43 0.97
C GLU A 41 24.46 -28.88 1.26
N GLU A 42 23.69 -29.54 2.12
CA GLU A 42 22.40 -29.03 2.61
C GLU A 42 22.60 -27.81 3.54
N LEU A 43 23.50 -27.92 4.51
CA LEU A 43 23.85 -26.81 5.41
C LEU A 43 24.41 -25.58 4.68
N GLU A 44 25.18 -25.78 3.61
CA GLU A 44 25.69 -24.68 2.78
C GLU A 44 24.57 -23.97 2.00
N ARG A 45 23.55 -24.73 1.53
CA ARG A 45 22.36 -24.15 0.89
C ARG A 45 21.53 -23.35 1.88
N ASP A 46 21.28 -23.89 3.07
CA ASP A 46 20.54 -23.18 4.12
C ASP A 46 21.27 -21.90 4.58
N ASN A 47 22.61 -21.96 4.69
CA ASN A 47 23.41 -20.79 5.03
C ASN A 47 23.39 -19.72 3.92
N ALA A 48 23.36 -20.13 2.65
CA ALA A 48 23.19 -19.20 1.54
C ALA A 48 21.81 -18.53 1.54
N GLN A 49 20.75 -19.26 1.89
CA GLN A 49 19.40 -18.72 2.01
C GLN A 49 19.28 -17.75 3.19
N LEU A 50 19.81 -18.09 4.35
CA LEU A 50 19.85 -17.20 5.52
C LEU A 50 20.61 -15.89 5.23
N LYS A 51 21.68 -15.94 4.42
CA LYS A 51 22.41 -14.74 4.01
C LYS A 51 21.59 -13.81 3.11
N LEU A 52 20.73 -14.38 2.24
CA LEU A 52 19.79 -13.61 1.43
C LEU A 52 18.72 -12.93 2.31
N GLU A 53 18.11 -13.67 3.24
CA GLU A 53 17.13 -13.11 4.17
C GLU A 53 17.72 -12.00 5.05
N ILE A 54 18.96 -12.17 5.54
CA ILE A 54 19.66 -11.13 6.31
C ILE A 54 19.93 -9.89 5.44
N ALA A 55 20.22 -10.06 4.15
CA ALA A 55 20.45 -8.93 3.25
C ALA A 55 19.16 -8.14 2.98
N GLU A 56 18.03 -8.83 2.82
CA GLU A 56 16.69 -8.23 2.68
C GLU A 56 16.29 -7.48 3.95
N LEU A 57 16.44 -8.11 5.12
CA LEU A 57 16.17 -7.46 6.42
C LEU A 57 17.06 -6.23 6.66
N LYS A 58 18.33 -6.25 6.23
CA LYS A 58 19.21 -5.08 6.29
C LYS A 58 18.75 -3.96 5.36
N LEU A 59 18.25 -4.28 4.18
CA LEU A 59 17.68 -3.31 3.24
C LEU A 59 16.40 -2.69 3.80
N ASP A 60 15.52 -3.50 4.36
CA ASP A 60 14.29 -3.04 5.02
C ASP A 60 14.58 -2.18 6.24
N ASN A 61 15.56 -2.56 7.06
CA ASN A 61 15.99 -1.75 8.21
C ASN A 61 16.58 -0.41 7.76
N LYS A 62 17.38 -0.39 6.67
CA LYS A 62 17.89 0.85 6.09
C LYS A 62 16.79 1.74 5.53
N ASN A 63 15.77 1.16 4.88
CA ASN A 63 14.60 1.86 4.38
C ASN A 63 13.69 2.36 5.51
N LEU A 64 13.54 1.58 6.59
CA LEU A 64 12.81 1.99 7.79
C LEU A 64 13.54 3.13 8.50
N LYS A 65 14.87 3.05 8.63
CA LYS A 65 15.69 4.11 9.23
C LYS A 65 15.64 5.40 8.42
N SER A 66 15.74 5.33 7.09
CA SER A 66 15.58 6.52 6.24
C SER A 66 14.16 7.09 6.25
N ARG A 67 13.14 6.24 6.40
CA ARG A 67 11.75 6.68 6.60
C ARG A 67 11.52 7.31 7.98
N LEU A 68 12.19 6.81 9.01
CA LEU A 68 12.14 7.32 10.39
C LEU A 68 12.88 8.66 10.53
N GLU A 69 14.01 8.81 9.83
CA GLU A 69 14.78 10.06 9.76
C GLU A 69 14.01 11.17 9.02
N ASN A 70 13.05 10.80 8.15
CA ASN A 70 12.25 11.74 7.35
C ASN A 70 10.84 12.04 7.93
N THR A 71 10.46 11.54 9.12
CA THR A 71 9.05 11.62 9.57
C THR A 71 8.69 12.72 10.58
N VAL A 72 9.64 13.40 11.24
CA VAL A 72 9.34 14.59 12.07
C VAL A 72 10.54 15.51 12.07
N GLU A 73 10.43 16.67 11.41
CA GLU A 73 11.60 17.53 11.22
C GLU A 73 11.99 18.31 12.48
N ASP A 74 11.10 18.59 13.44
CA ASP A 74 11.41 19.07 14.81
C ASP A 74 10.23 18.79 15.78
N ARG A 75 10.53 18.48 17.05
CA ARG A 75 9.56 18.40 18.15
C ARG A 75 10.12 19.22 19.30
N ASP A 76 9.45 20.33 19.60
CA ASP A 76 9.91 21.30 20.59
C ASP A 76 8.75 21.70 21.49
N TYR A 77 9.00 21.94 22.77
CA TYR A 77 8.04 22.70 23.59
C TYR A 77 8.38 24.19 23.52
N ASP A 78 7.45 25.00 23.01
CA ASP A 78 7.61 26.45 22.94
C ASP A 78 7.16 27.09 24.25
N GLY A 79 8.08 27.74 24.97
CA GLY A 79 7.77 28.55 26.15
C GLY A 79 7.79 27.82 27.50
N GLU A 80 8.70 26.86 27.70
CA GLU A 80 8.93 26.27 29.03
C GLU A 80 9.68 27.25 29.94
N ARG A 81 9.18 27.38 31.17
CA ARG A 81 9.74 28.31 32.16
C ARG A 81 9.53 27.80 33.57
N TYR A 82 10.59 27.80 34.36
CA TYR A 82 10.56 27.58 35.80
C TYR A 82 10.99 28.87 36.51
N ASP A 83 10.11 29.40 37.37
CA ASP A 83 10.39 30.55 38.22
C ASP A 83 10.55 30.07 39.66
N CYS A 84 11.58 30.55 40.36
CA CYS A 84 11.95 30.09 41.69
C CYS A 84 12.25 31.25 42.64
N PHE A 85 11.98 31.00 43.92
CA PHE A 85 12.33 31.87 45.04
C PHE A 85 12.88 31.00 46.16
N SER A 86 14.18 31.10 46.44
CA SER A 86 14.89 30.32 47.46
C SER A 86 14.67 28.80 47.37
N THR A 87 14.66 28.26 46.15
CA THR A 87 14.54 26.82 45.91
C THR A 87 15.34 26.44 44.68
N ALA A 88 15.97 25.28 44.71
CA ALA A 88 16.84 24.77 43.64
C ALA A 88 16.16 23.69 42.80
N LEU A 89 16.64 23.50 41.57
CA LEU A 89 16.37 22.30 40.80
C LEU A 89 17.32 21.17 41.25
N TYR A 90 18.57 21.53 41.55
CA TYR A 90 19.61 20.68 42.09
C TYR A 90 20.53 21.45 43.05
N ASP A 91 20.78 20.93 44.25
CA ASP A 91 21.62 21.58 45.27
C ASP A 91 23.10 21.11 45.28
N GLY A 92 23.47 20.21 44.36
CA GLY A 92 24.78 19.56 44.34
C GLY A 92 24.79 18.14 44.93
N GLU A 93 23.74 17.74 45.64
CA GLU A 93 23.57 16.39 46.19
C GLU A 93 22.22 15.75 45.80
N ILE A 94 21.15 16.54 45.76
CA ILE A 94 19.78 16.10 45.58
C ILE A 94 19.14 16.76 44.37
N GLN A 95 18.57 15.93 43.49
CA GLN A 95 17.73 16.36 42.38
C GLN A 95 16.29 16.61 42.86
N TYR A 96 15.89 17.86 42.97
CA TYR A 96 14.54 18.24 43.40
C TYR A 96 13.55 18.32 42.24
N ALA A 97 14.04 18.47 41.01
CA ALA A 97 13.17 18.63 39.84
C ALA A 97 13.66 17.80 38.65
N TRP A 98 12.72 17.15 37.97
CA TRP A 98 12.97 16.44 36.72
C TRP A 98 11.68 16.29 35.92
N TRP A 99 11.81 15.92 34.66
CA TRP A 99 10.68 15.53 33.81
C TRP A 99 10.81 14.08 33.38
N GLU A 100 9.67 13.43 33.11
CA GLU A 100 9.65 12.04 32.62
C GLU A 100 9.47 12.03 31.11
N ASP A 101 10.30 11.23 30.44
CA ASP A 101 10.24 11.07 29.00
C ASP A 101 9.09 10.17 28.56
N ARG A 102 8.99 9.92 27.25
CA ARG A 102 7.95 9.07 26.64
C ARG A 102 7.98 7.60 27.12
N HIS A 103 9.06 7.18 27.76
CA HIS A 103 9.25 5.85 28.34
C HIS A 103 9.07 5.86 29.87
N GLY A 104 8.87 7.04 30.47
CA GLY A 104 8.79 7.23 31.93
C GLY A 104 10.17 7.36 32.59
N ASP A 105 11.25 7.50 31.81
CA ASP A 105 12.58 7.64 32.36
C ASP A 105 12.84 9.12 32.77
N PRO A 106 13.44 9.37 33.96
CA PRO A 106 13.66 10.72 34.46
C PRO A 106 14.79 11.43 33.71
N GLN A 107 14.56 12.71 33.39
CA GLN A 107 15.48 13.60 32.70
C GLN A 107 15.69 14.87 33.51
N TYR A 108 16.96 15.27 33.69
CA TYR A 108 17.38 16.35 34.60
C TYR A 108 17.87 17.62 33.87
N TYR A 109 18.00 17.57 32.55
CA TYR A 109 18.28 18.77 31.77
C TYR A 109 16.97 19.49 31.48
N TRP A 110 17.04 20.81 31.53
CA TRP A 110 15.88 21.66 31.28
C TRP A 110 15.94 22.30 29.91
N ASP A 111 17.11 22.37 29.25
CA ASP A 111 17.24 22.95 27.91
C ASP A 111 17.94 22.04 26.89
N GLY A 112 17.48 22.08 25.64
CA GLY A 112 18.12 21.39 24.53
C GLY A 112 17.90 19.88 24.52
N SER A 113 18.99 19.12 24.42
CA SER A 113 18.99 17.66 24.31
C SER A 113 20.13 16.99 25.08
N HIS A 114 20.28 17.36 26.35
CA HIS A 114 21.44 17.02 27.19
C HIS A 114 21.12 15.88 28.18
N ALA A 115 20.66 14.75 27.66
CA ALA A 115 20.28 13.60 28.49
C ALA A 115 21.43 13.16 29.42
N GLY A 116 21.12 12.97 30.71
CA GLY A 116 22.09 12.59 31.73
C GLY A 116 22.85 13.74 32.39
N GLU A 117 22.62 14.99 31.99
CA GLU A 117 23.23 16.18 32.60
C GLU A 117 22.19 17.05 33.31
N HIS A 118 22.59 17.73 34.38
CA HIS A 118 21.81 18.78 35.02
C HIS A 118 22.20 20.13 34.42
N MET A 119 21.39 20.64 33.50
CA MET A 119 21.76 21.79 32.70
C MET A 119 20.54 22.62 32.26
N CYS A 120 20.65 23.94 32.42
CA CYS A 120 19.67 24.91 31.91
C CYS A 120 20.29 25.77 30.80
N ASN A 121 19.45 26.52 30.07
CA ASN A 121 19.88 27.39 28.99
C ASN A 121 20.97 28.40 29.43
N CYS A 122 20.87 28.93 30.66
CA CYS A 122 21.85 29.89 31.14
C CYS A 122 23.24 29.25 31.33
N GLY A 123 23.29 27.99 31.76
CA GLY A 123 24.52 27.23 31.91
C GLY A 123 25.17 26.94 30.55
N LEU A 124 24.35 26.60 29.55
CA LEU A 124 24.80 26.38 28.17
C LEU A 124 25.36 27.64 27.51
N THR A 125 24.71 28.79 27.74
CA THR A 125 25.09 30.07 27.13
C THR A 125 26.10 30.86 27.96
N GLY A 126 26.41 30.40 29.18
CA GLY A 126 27.34 31.04 30.10
C GLY A 126 26.83 32.39 30.64
N ASN A 127 25.52 32.57 30.72
CA ASN A 127 24.88 33.83 31.12
C ASN A 127 24.06 33.72 32.42
N CYS A 128 24.24 32.65 33.22
CA CYS A 128 23.61 32.56 34.53
C CYS A 128 24.00 33.74 35.43
N VAL A 129 23.08 34.15 36.30
CA VAL A 129 23.26 35.26 37.24
C VAL A 129 24.48 35.01 38.13
N ASP A 130 24.62 33.78 38.62
CA ASP A 130 25.82 33.29 39.27
C ASP A 130 26.49 32.23 38.37
N PRO A 131 27.71 32.49 37.87
CA PRO A 131 28.39 31.60 36.93
C PRO A 131 28.90 30.29 37.57
N THR A 132 28.77 30.13 38.89
CA THR A 132 29.12 28.88 39.58
C THR A 132 28.05 27.80 39.47
N PHE A 133 26.83 28.16 39.03
CA PHE A 133 25.69 27.26 38.87
C PHE A 133 25.33 27.04 37.40
N SER A 134 24.73 25.88 37.11
CA SER A 134 24.29 25.49 35.76
C SER A 134 22.87 25.96 35.43
N CYS A 135 22.13 26.40 36.44
CA CYS A 135 20.79 26.99 36.36
C CYS A 135 20.70 28.17 37.32
N ASN A 136 19.91 29.20 36.99
CA ASN A 136 19.74 30.36 37.86
C ASN A 136 19.08 29.96 39.19
N CYS A 137 18.14 29.02 39.14
CA CYS A 137 17.41 28.58 40.32
C CYS A 137 18.25 27.78 41.32
N ASP A 138 19.34 27.16 40.89
CA ASP A 138 20.22 26.39 41.79
C ASP A 138 20.98 27.29 42.78
N ALA A 139 21.02 28.60 42.53
CA ALA A 139 21.60 29.57 43.46
C ALA A 139 20.76 29.80 44.73
N GLU A 140 19.52 29.28 44.78
CA GLU A 140 18.58 29.44 45.90
C GLU A 140 18.42 30.91 46.37
N ALA A 141 18.50 31.84 45.42
CA ALA A 141 18.54 33.25 45.75
C ALA A 141 17.27 33.69 46.49
N PRO A 142 17.35 34.60 47.48
CA PRO A 142 16.19 35.18 48.18
C PRO A 142 15.51 36.27 47.34
N GLN A 143 15.43 36.05 46.03
CA GLN A 143 14.78 36.87 45.03
C GLN A 143 14.25 35.96 43.92
N TRP A 144 13.36 36.48 43.08
CA TRP A 144 12.83 35.71 41.97
C TRP A 144 13.87 35.55 40.88
N GLU A 145 14.23 34.30 40.61
CA GLU A 145 15.05 33.90 39.48
C GLU A 145 14.21 33.00 38.55
N TYR A 146 14.70 32.80 37.33
CA TYR A 146 14.03 31.93 36.37
C TYR A 146 15.01 31.23 35.43
N ASP A 147 14.61 30.03 35.02
CA ASP A 147 15.23 29.26 33.96
C ASP A 147 14.18 29.06 32.85
N ALA A 148 14.46 29.66 31.69
CA ALA A 148 13.64 29.52 30.49
C ALA A 148 14.32 28.55 29.54
N CYS A 149 13.55 27.68 28.90
CA CYS A 149 14.11 26.60 28.13
C CYS A 149 13.24 26.11 26.97
N THR A 150 13.86 25.32 26.10
CA THR A 150 13.22 24.60 25.00
C THR A 150 13.80 23.20 24.93
N ILE A 151 13.01 22.20 25.36
CA ILE A 151 13.38 20.80 25.21
C ILE A 151 13.15 20.38 23.75
N ILE A 152 14.23 19.93 23.08
CA ILE A 152 14.23 19.53 21.65
C ILE A 152 14.64 18.05 21.46
N ASN A 153 14.80 17.29 22.55
CA ASN A 153 15.24 15.90 22.48
C ASN A 153 14.15 14.99 21.91
N ARG A 154 14.21 14.80 20.59
CA ARG A 154 13.21 14.05 19.83
C ARG A 154 13.03 12.61 20.29
N THR A 155 14.07 11.97 20.83
CA THR A 155 13.97 10.57 21.27
C THR A 155 13.30 10.44 22.64
N ALA A 156 13.39 11.47 23.48
CA ALA A 156 12.78 11.50 24.80
C ALA A 156 11.35 12.06 24.77
N LEU A 157 11.05 13.05 23.91
CA LEU A 157 9.73 13.67 23.84
C LEU A 157 8.61 12.71 23.38
N PRO A 158 7.34 12.92 23.82
CA PRO A 158 6.84 14.03 24.65
C PRO A 158 7.18 13.92 26.14
N ILE A 159 7.08 15.04 26.86
CA ILE A 159 7.12 15.06 28.33
C ILE A 159 5.81 14.47 28.84
N THR A 160 5.90 13.46 29.70
CA THR A 160 4.73 12.75 30.24
C THR A 160 4.37 13.23 31.65
N GLU A 161 5.36 13.63 32.44
CA GLU A 161 5.17 14.18 33.79
C GLU A 161 6.26 15.21 34.14
N LEU A 162 5.90 16.22 34.94
CA LEU A 162 6.83 17.14 35.58
C LEU A 162 6.80 16.93 37.08
N ARG A 163 7.96 16.83 37.72
CA ARG A 163 8.09 16.66 39.16
C ARG A 163 8.96 17.76 39.75
N PHE A 164 8.47 18.38 40.82
CA PHE A 164 9.15 19.44 41.55
C PHE A 164 9.10 19.17 43.06
N GLY A 165 10.17 19.49 43.76
CA GLY A 165 10.36 19.28 45.21
C GLY A 165 11.13 20.43 45.85
N GLY A 166 11.75 20.18 47.02
CA GLY A 166 12.66 21.14 47.67
C GLY A 166 12.01 22.30 48.43
N LEU A 167 10.66 22.41 48.42
CA LEU A 167 9.89 23.42 49.16
C LEU A 167 9.65 23.00 50.61
N LEU A 168 10.70 22.99 51.43
CA LEU A 168 10.68 22.60 52.85
C LEU A 168 10.20 23.71 53.80
N PHE A 169 10.28 24.97 53.38
CA PHE A 169 9.95 26.15 54.19
C PHE A 169 8.94 27.07 53.50
N ASP A 170 8.08 27.73 54.28
CA ASP A 170 7.00 28.62 53.79
C ASP A 170 7.48 29.79 52.91
N ALA A 171 8.75 30.19 53.06
CA ALA A 171 9.33 31.26 52.27
C ALA A 171 9.63 30.85 50.82
N GLN A 172 9.78 29.55 50.56
CA GLN A 172 10.17 29.03 49.26
C GLN A 172 8.96 28.97 48.33
N LYS A 173 9.16 29.38 47.08
CA LYS A 173 8.08 29.41 46.07
C LYS A 173 8.63 28.99 44.72
N ALA A 174 7.79 28.32 43.93
CA ALA A 174 8.10 27.99 42.56
C ALA A 174 6.84 28.04 41.69
N ASN A 175 6.99 28.49 40.45
CA ASN A 175 5.98 28.39 39.41
C ASN A 175 6.59 27.70 38.19
N HIS A 176 5.81 26.90 37.47
CA HIS A 176 6.24 26.30 36.21
C HIS A 176 5.21 26.52 35.12
N THR A 177 5.69 26.64 33.89
CA THR A 177 4.88 26.66 32.67
C THR A 177 5.42 25.61 31.71
N LEU A 178 4.55 24.72 31.24
CA LEU A 178 4.83 23.80 30.16
C LEU A 178 4.10 24.28 28.91
N GLY A 179 4.86 24.54 27.85
CA GLY A 179 4.33 24.96 26.56
C GLY A 179 3.48 23.90 25.87
N ALA A 180 2.93 24.22 24.70
CA ALA A 180 2.40 23.18 23.82
C ALA A 180 3.56 22.44 23.13
N LEU A 181 3.44 21.13 22.95
CA LEU A 181 4.33 20.39 22.06
C LEU A 181 4.09 20.86 20.61
N VAL A 182 5.12 21.44 20.00
CA VAL A 182 5.10 21.90 18.62
C VAL A 182 5.85 20.89 17.76
N CYS A 183 5.12 20.22 16.87
CA CYS A 183 5.70 19.39 15.82
C CYS A 183 5.89 20.25 14.55
N LYS A 184 7.12 20.36 14.06
CA LYS A 184 7.42 20.99 12.77
C LYS A 184 7.95 19.93 11.81
N GLY A 185 7.61 20.08 10.53
CA GLY A 185 8.10 19.22 9.46
C GLY A 185 7.04 18.82 8.46
N ARG A 186 7.45 18.64 7.21
CA ARG A 186 6.54 18.22 6.14
C ARG A 186 6.67 16.71 5.94
N ALA A 187 5.74 15.94 6.48
CA ALA A 187 5.62 14.53 6.11
C ALA A 187 5.41 14.47 4.58
N SER A 188 6.42 14.03 3.84
CA SER A 188 6.25 13.66 2.44
C SER A 188 5.42 12.39 2.42
N LEU A 189 4.10 12.59 2.43
CA LEU A 189 3.16 11.51 2.28
C LEU A 189 3.13 11.15 0.79
N ASP A 190 3.82 10.07 0.43
CA ASP A 190 3.51 9.33 -0.79
C ASP A 190 2.05 8.86 -0.65
N ASN A 191 1.13 9.65 -1.24
CA ASN A 191 -0.32 9.52 -1.17
C ASN A 191 -0.97 9.97 0.16
N PRO A 192 -1.18 11.29 0.36
CA PRO A 192 -1.71 11.85 1.61
C PRO A 192 -3.17 11.42 1.92
N ALA A 193 -3.94 11.03 0.91
CA ALA A 193 -5.28 10.48 1.06
C ALA A 193 -5.32 8.96 0.79
N GLY A 194 -4.25 8.23 1.09
CA GLY A 194 -4.15 6.79 0.81
C GLY A 194 -4.81 5.86 1.83
N SER A 195 -5.00 6.35 3.06
CA SER A 195 -5.51 5.58 4.20
C SER A 195 -6.00 6.53 5.30
N CYS A 196 -6.69 6.02 6.31
CA CYS A 196 -6.99 6.78 7.52
C CYS A 196 -5.71 7.24 8.24
N SER A 197 -4.64 6.45 8.21
CA SER A 197 -3.35 6.84 8.80
C SER A 197 -2.75 8.05 8.10
N SER A 198 -2.69 8.03 6.77
CA SER A 198 -2.18 9.16 5.99
C SER A 198 -3.08 10.39 6.11
N LEU A 199 -4.41 10.21 6.18
CA LEU A 199 -5.36 11.29 6.43
C LEU A 199 -5.13 11.92 7.81
N ARG A 200 -4.90 11.11 8.85
CA ARG A 200 -4.55 11.59 10.19
C ARG A 200 -3.26 12.40 10.17
N GLN A 201 -2.22 11.89 9.51
CA GLN A 201 -0.95 12.60 9.33
C GLN A 201 -1.10 13.90 8.51
N ALA A 202 -2.08 13.94 7.59
CA ALA A 202 -2.45 15.14 6.85
C ALA A 202 -3.34 16.12 7.66
N GLY A 203 -3.64 15.83 8.93
CA GLY A 203 -4.39 16.71 9.84
C GLY A 203 -5.88 16.40 9.97
N HIS A 204 -6.38 15.30 9.38
CA HIS A 204 -7.76 14.86 9.57
C HIS A 204 -7.90 14.09 10.88
N ILE A 205 -8.44 14.75 11.91
CA ILE A 205 -8.53 14.20 13.28
C ILE A 205 -9.95 13.83 13.73
N ARG A 206 -10.95 13.97 12.86
CA ARG A 206 -12.35 13.68 13.21
C ARG A 206 -12.74 12.29 12.76
N THR A 207 -13.44 11.55 13.62
CA THR A 207 -14.04 10.28 13.21
C THR A 207 -15.15 10.51 12.18
N GLY A 208 -15.15 9.74 11.10
CA GLY A 208 -16.12 9.91 10.03
C GLY A 208 -15.80 9.11 8.77
N TYR A 209 -16.61 9.29 7.74
CA TYR A 209 -16.40 8.68 6.43
C TYR A 209 -15.50 9.57 5.57
N TYR A 210 -14.50 8.96 4.95
CA TYR A 210 -13.50 9.63 4.13
C TYR A 210 -13.35 8.95 2.78
N LEU A 211 -13.00 9.76 1.77
CA LEU A 211 -12.53 9.26 0.48
C LEU A 211 -11.03 9.00 0.56
N ILE A 212 -10.63 7.78 0.23
CA ILE A 212 -9.22 7.42 0.09
C ILE A 212 -8.93 6.98 -1.34
N ARG A 213 -7.72 7.28 -1.82
CA ARG A 213 -7.22 6.83 -3.12
C ARG A 213 -6.17 5.75 -2.88
N THR A 214 -6.39 4.52 -3.32
CA THR A 214 -5.38 3.45 -3.18
C THR A 214 -4.14 3.72 -4.04
N LYS A 215 -3.05 3.00 -3.79
CA LYS A 215 -1.82 3.05 -4.62
C LYS A 215 -2.06 2.76 -6.11
N LYS A 216 -3.12 2.02 -6.45
CA LYS A 216 -3.54 1.71 -7.84
C LYS A 216 -4.44 2.79 -8.46
N GLY A 217 -4.67 3.91 -7.77
CA GLY A 217 -5.50 5.01 -8.26
C GLY A 217 -7.00 4.89 -7.94
N ARG A 218 -7.47 3.74 -7.46
CA ARG A 218 -8.89 3.46 -7.09
C ARG A 218 -9.35 4.34 -5.92
N LEU A 219 -10.57 4.90 -6.01
CA LEU A 219 -11.23 5.67 -4.94
C LEU A 219 -12.20 4.80 -4.12
N ASP A 220 -12.05 4.83 -2.80
CA ASP A 220 -12.90 4.09 -1.85
C ASP A 220 -13.46 5.03 -0.78
N VAL A 221 -14.63 4.68 -0.23
CA VAL A 221 -15.17 5.28 0.99
C VAL A 221 -14.82 4.39 2.18
N VAL A 222 -14.11 4.94 3.17
CA VAL A 222 -13.74 4.23 4.41
C VAL A 222 -14.27 4.99 5.62
N LEU A 223 -14.62 4.25 6.68
CA LEU A 223 -14.84 4.84 7.99
C LEU A 223 -13.50 4.93 8.71
N CYS A 224 -13.05 6.15 9.03
CA CYS A 224 -11.87 6.38 9.84
C CYS A 224 -12.28 6.68 11.28
N ARG A 225 -11.86 5.84 12.22
CA ARG A 225 -12.01 6.04 13.66
C ARG A 225 -10.80 6.81 14.18
N MET A 226 -10.81 8.13 13.99
CA MET A 226 -9.70 9.01 14.39
C MET A 226 -9.46 9.07 15.91
N ASP A 227 -10.37 8.48 16.70
CA ASP A 227 -10.30 8.30 18.15
C ASP A 227 -9.50 7.06 18.61
N LEU A 228 -9.11 6.17 17.69
CA LEU A 228 -8.36 4.94 18.01
C LEU A 228 -6.87 5.06 17.68
N GLU A 229 -6.02 4.17 18.20
CA GLU A 229 -4.63 4.08 17.73
C GLU A 229 -4.57 3.53 16.30
N ASP A 230 -3.55 3.91 15.53
CA ASP A 230 -3.44 3.50 14.12
C ASP A 230 -3.19 1.99 13.93
N THR A 231 -2.71 1.32 14.98
CA THR A 231 -2.54 -0.13 15.09
C THR A 231 -3.84 -0.89 15.37
N ASP A 232 -4.91 -0.19 15.76
CA ASP A 232 -6.21 -0.80 16.04
C ASP A 232 -6.86 -1.29 14.73
N VAL A 233 -7.42 -2.50 14.74
CA VAL A 233 -8.08 -3.09 13.57
C VAL A 233 -9.35 -2.32 13.16
N GLU A 234 -10.00 -1.62 14.09
CA GLU A 234 -11.17 -0.78 13.83
C GLU A 234 -10.79 0.66 13.43
N PHE A 235 -9.49 1.01 13.41
CA PHE A 235 -9.02 2.35 13.03
C PHE A 235 -9.50 2.76 11.63
N GLN A 236 -9.39 1.83 10.68
CA GLN A 236 -9.90 1.99 9.33
C GLN A 236 -10.81 0.82 9.00
N ARG A 237 -12.08 1.13 8.72
CA ARG A 237 -13.05 0.14 8.29
C ARG A 237 -13.52 0.41 6.88
N ASP A 238 -13.33 -0.58 6.01
CA ASP A 238 -13.89 -0.53 4.66
C ASP A 238 -15.41 -0.56 4.74
N THR A 239 -16.06 0.40 4.08
CA THR A 239 -17.53 0.48 4.07
C THR A 239 -18.15 -0.39 2.98
N GLY A 240 -17.32 -0.92 2.06
CA GLY A 240 -17.78 -1.59 0.85
C GLY A 240 -18.40 -0.64 -0.19
N ALA A 241 -18.64 0.64 0.15
CA ALA A 241 -19.13 1.63 -0.79
C ALA A 241 -17.99 2.05 -1.73
N ARG A 242 -18.14 1.68 -3.00
CA ARG A 242 -17.20 2.00 -4.08
C ARG A 242 -17.75 3.18 -4.87
N ILE A 243 -16.90 4.19 -5.13
CA ILE A 243 -17.19 5.15 -6.20
C ILE A 243 -16.82 4.42 -7.50
N VAL A 244 -17.82 3.90 -8.20
CA VAL A 244 -17.63 3.18 -9.45
C VAL A 244 -17.18 4.18 -10.53
N GLU A 245 -15.89 4.14 -10.89
CA GLU A 245 -15.37 4.73 -12.14
C GLU A 245 -15.34 3.68 -13.28
N GLU A 246 -16.08 2.58 -13.17
CA GLU A 246 -16.14 1.51 -14.17
C GLU A 246 -17.30 1.72 -15.14
N GLY A 247 -17.27 2.83 -15.87
CA GLY A 247 -18.15 2.99 -17.03
C GLY A 247 -17.73 2.02 -18.12
N VAL A 248 -18.61 1.10 -18.53
CA VAL A 248 -18.40 0.29 -19.73
C VAL A 248 -19.41 0.74 -20.75
N TYR A 249 -18.97 1.38 -21.83
CA TYR A 249 -19.88 1.79 -22.91
C TYR A 249 -19.13 2.01 -24.22
N PHE A 250 -19.78 1.65 -25.32
CA PHE A 250 -19.23 1.79 -26.66
C PHE A 250 -20.28 2.23 -27.67
N ASP A 251 -19.81 2.83 -28.75
CA ASP A 251 -20.56 3.13 -29.96
C ASP A 251 -19.72 2.73 -31.18
N ALA A 252 -20.01 1.57 -31.77
CA ALA A 252 -19.30 1.03 -32.92
C ALA A 252 -20.06 1.34 -34.21
N TYR A 253 -19.37 1.92 -35.20
CA TYR A 253 -20.00 2.39 -36.43
C TYR A 253 -19.53 1.64 -37.67
N ARG A 254 -20.39 1.63 -38.69
CA ARG A 254 -20.02 1.17 -40.03
C ARG A 254 -19.95 2.31 -41.03
N THR A 255 -18.96 2.27 -41.93
CA THR A 255 -18.83 3.20 -43.07
C THR A 255 -19.01 2.53 -44.44
N SER A 256 -19.36 1.25 -44.47
CA SER A 256 -19.64 0.52 -45.71
C SER A 256 -20.76 -0.50 -45.51
N THR A 257 -21.41 -0.88 -46.61
CA THR A 257 -22.41 -1.97 -46.62
C THR A 257 -21.82 -3.30 -46.13
N TRP A 258 -22.62 -4.08 -45.42
CA TRP A 258 -22.32 -5.44 -44.98
C TRP A 258 -23.31 -6.43 -45.61
N THR A 259 -22.80 -7.41 -46.33
CA THR A 259 -23.59 -8.44 -47.03
C THR A 259 -23.19 -9.86 -46.62
N SER A 260 -22.19 -9.99 -45.75
CA SER A 260 -21.69 -11.31 -45.33
C SER A 260 -22.54 -11.87 -44.19
N ILE A 261 -23.20 -13.00 -44.43
CA ILE A 261 -24.00 -13.74 -43.44
C ILE A 261 -23.08 -14.29 -42.34
N SER A 262 -22.80 -13.47 -41.33
CA SER A 262 -21.79 -13.69 -40.30
C SER A 262 -21.89 -12.61 -39.21
N THR A 263 -21.05 -12.72 -38.16
CA THR A 263 -20.86 -11.65 -37.18
C THR A 263 -20.36 -10.38 -37.86
N MET A 264 -21.12 -9.30 -37.70
CA MET A 264 -20.86 -8.02 -38.32
C MET A 264 -19.65 -7.34 -37.68
N GLN A 265 -18.64 -7.02 -38.49
CA GLN A 265 -17.49 -6.23 -38.07
C GLN A 265 -17.80 -4.73 -38.17
N PHE A 266 -16.97 -3.88 -37.57
CA PHE A 266 -17.13 -2.42 -37.57
C PHE A 266 -15.82 -1.76 -37.98
N GLN A 267 -15.89 -0.61 -38.63
CA GLN A 267 -14.69 0.12 -39.04
C GLN A 267 -14.00 0.82 -37.86
N GLY A 268 -14.74 1.14 -36.80
CA GLY A 268 -14.21 1.76 -35.60
C GLY A 268 -15.27 2.01 -34.55
N THR A 269 -14.90 2.78 -33.53
CA THR A 269 -15.77 3.22 -32.43
C THR A 269 -15.65 4.73 -32.22
N GLU A 270 -16.77 5.42 -31.96
CA GLU A 270 -16.75 6.82 -31.51
C GLU A 270 -16.32 6.92 -30.04
N VAL A 271 -16.81 5.98 -29.24
CA VAL A 271 -16.43 5.80 -27.83
C VAL A 271 -16.30 4.31 -27.55
N ASN A 272 -15.38 3.94 -26.66
CA ASN A 272 -15.17 2.55 -26.23
C ASN A 272 -14.56 2.51 -24.82
N ILE A 273 -15.23 3.11 -23.84
CA ILE A 273 -14.73 3.13 -22.47
C ILE A 273 -14.86 1.72 -21.88
N GLY A 274 -13.77 1.25 -21.28
CA GLY A 274 -13.60 -0.12 -20.80
C GLY A 274 -13.02 -1.08 -21.85
N ASP A 275 -12.74 -0.61 -23.07
CA ASP A 275 -12.13 -1.36 -24.18
C ASP A 275 -12.78 -2.75 -24.42
N ALA A 276 -14.08 -2.84 -24.15
CA ALA A 276 -14.83 -4.09 -24.16
C ALA A 276 -15.35 -4.47 -25.56
N MET A 277 -15.42 -3.51 -26.49
CA MET A 277 -15.81 -3.76 -27.87
C MET A 277 -14.59 -3.88 -28.78
N ALA A 278 -14.47 -5.02 -29.48
CA ALA A 278 -13.47 -5.23 -30.52
C ALA A 278 -14.10 -5.01 -31.91
N PRO A 279 -13.94 -3.83 -32.55
CA PRO A 279 -14.62 -3.51 -33.80
C PRO A 279 -14.20 -4.42 -34.96
N SER A 280 -12.92 -4.82 -35.02
CA SER A 280 -12.39 -5.68 -36.08
C SER A 280 -13.01 -7.09 -36.07
N SER A 281 -13.45 -7.59 -34.92
CA SER A 281 -14.16 -8.88 -34.83
C SER A 281 -15.67 -8.72 -34.67
N GLY A 282 -16.17 -7.53 -34.32
CA GLY A 282 -17.58 -7.30 -34.04
C GLY A 282 -18.06 -7.85 -32.69
N ILE A 283 -17.14 -8.10 -31.76
CA ILE A 283 -17.42 -8.81 -30.51
C ILE A 283 -17.26 -7.85 -29.34
N PHE A 284 -18.34 -7.66 -28.59
CA PHE A 284 -18.28 -7.11 -27.24
C PHE A 284 -18.02 -8.25 -26.25
N THR A 285 -17.07 -8.07 -25.33
CA THR A 285 -16.79 -9.02 -24.24
C THR A 285 -17.05 -8.33 -22.91
N ALA A 286 -17.99 -8.82 -22.11
CA ALA A 286 -18.33 -8.23 -20.82
C ALA A 286 -17.10 -8.25 -19.89
N PRO A 287 -16.61 -7.09 -19.42
CA PRO A 287 -15.48 -7.06 -18.48
C PRO A 287 -15.91 -7.34 -17.03
N LEU A 288 -17.21 -7.18 -16.74
CA LEU A 288 -17.79 -7.26 -15.40
C LEU A 288 -19.11 -8.04 -15.45
N ASP A 289 -19.49 -8.59 -14.30
CA ASP A 289 -20.84 -9.09 -14.09
C ASP A 289 -21.81 -7.89 -14.00
N GLY A 290 -22.95 -7.98 -14.68
CA GLY A 290 -23.87 -6.85 -14.69
C GLY A 290 -25.04 -6.97 -15.64
N ILE A 291 -25.90 -5.95 -15.60
CA ILE A 291 -26.98 -5.72 -16.57
C ILE A 291 -26.48 -4.72 -17.59
N TYR A 292 -26.53 -5.10 -18.86
CA TYR A 292 -26.10 -4.30 -19.99
C TYR A 292 -27.26 -3.98 -20.92
N ALA A 293 -27.28 -2.79 -21.49
CA ALA A 293 -28.17 -2.42 -22.58
C ALA A 293 -27.42 -2.45 -23.91
N PHE A 294 -28.06 -2.98 -24.95
CA PHE A 294 -27.54 -2.99 -26.32
C PHE A 294 -28.59 -2.49 -27.29
N HIS A 295 -28.16 -1.72 -28.28
CA HIS A 295 -28.99 -1.10 -29.30
C HIS A 295 -28.33 -1.25 -30.67
N ILE A 296 -29.11 -1.67 -31.66
CA ILE A 296 -28.69 -1.70 -33.06
C ILE A 296 -29.78 -1.05 -33.89
N HIS A 297 -29.38 -0.15 -34.78
CA HIS A 297 -30.22 0.39 -35.84
C HIS A 297 -29.42 0.32 -37.12
N PHE A 298 -30.08 -0.08 -38.20
CA PHE A 298 -29.42 -0.22 -39.49
C PHE A 298 -30.35 0.17 -40.61
N TRP A 299 -29.77 0.60 -41.73
CA TRP A 299 -30.49 0.88 -42.95
C TRP A 299 -30.45 -0.33 -43.88
N THR A 300 -31.58 -0.67 -44.49
CA THR A 300 -31.68 -1.67 -45.56
C THR A 300 -32.77 -1.28 -46.57
N ASP A 301 -32.64 -1.73 -47.81
CA ASP A 301 -33.63 -1.68 -48.88
C ASP A 301 -34.06 -3.08 -49.36
N THR A 302 -33.62 -4.14 -48.67
CA THR A 302 -33.97 -5.53 -48.96
C THR A 302 -34.62 -6.21 -47.76
N GLU A 303 -35.24 -7.37 -47.99
CA GLU A 303 -35.65 -8.25 -46.90
C GLU A 303 -34.40 -8.65 -46.09
N THR A 304 -34.34 -8.23 -44.83
CA THR A 304 -33.11 -8.34 -44.02
C THR A 304 -33.42 -8.78 -42.60
N THR A 305 -32.65 -9.75 -42.11
CA THR A 305 -32.76 -10.25 -40.74
C THR A 305 -31.43 -10.13 -39.99
N VAL A 306 -31.42 -9.35 -38.91
CA VAL A 306 -30.26 -9.17 -38.02
C VAL A 306 -30.61 -9.65 -36.62
N THR A 307 -29.68 -10.37 -35.98
CA THR A 307 -29.85 -10.88 -34.61
C THR A 307 -28.77 -10.37 -33.68
N LEU A 308 -29.18 -10.02 -32.46
CA LEU A 308 -28.28 -9.82 -31.32
C LEU A 308 -28.13 -11.15 -30.58
N ARG A 309 -26.89 -11.60 -30.42
CA ARG A 309 -26.56 -12.90 -29.83
C ARG A 309 -25.70 -12.75 -28.59
N LYS A 310 -25.98 -13.55 -27.56
CA LYS A 310 -25.16 -13.75 -26.37
C LYS A 310 -24.53 -15.14 -26.47
N ASN A 311 -23.20 -15.25 -26.50
CA ASN A 311 -22.48 -16.53 -26.62
C ASN A 311 -23.07 -17.41 -27.74
N GLU A 312 -23.24 -16.82 -28.93
CA GLU A 312 -23.82 -17.45 -30.13
C GLU A 312 -25.33 -17.75 -30.07
N GLU A 313 -25.98 -17.64 -28.91
CA GLU A 313 -27.42 -17.81 -28.75
C GLU A 313 -28.16 -16.50 -29.07
N THR A 314 -29.14 -16.54 -29.98
CA THR A 314 -29.98 -15.38 -30.32
C THR A 314 -30.84 -14.95 -29.14
N LYS A 315 -30.71 -13.69 -28.73
CA LYS A 315 -31.51 -13.07 -27.66
C LYS A 315 -32.53 -12.06 -28.15
N ALA A 316 -32.24 -11.41 -29.28
CA ALA A 316 -33.18 -10.53 -29.96
C ALA A 316 -32.96 -10.56 -31.47
N ALA A 317 -34.00 -10.24 -32.24
CA ALA A 317 -33.95 -10.17 -33.68
C ALA A 317 -34.66 -8.90 -34.18
N THR A 318 -34.25 -8.46 -35.36
CA THR A 318 -34.92 -7.42 -36.14
C THR A 318 -35.07 -7.93 -37.56
N HIS A 319 -36.24 -7.68 -38.14
CA HIS A 319 -36.59 -8.10 -39.48
C HIS A 319 -37.19 -6.93 -40.26
N ALA A 320 -36.68 -6.70 -41.45
CA ALA A 320 -37.19 -5.78 -42.45
C ALA A 320 -37.80 -6.61 -43.58
N ASN A 321 -39.03 -6.28 -43.98
CA ASN A 321 -39.68 -6.92 -45.12
C ASN A 321 -39.41 -6.12 -46.39
N ASP A 322 -39.15 -6.80 -47.50
CA ASP A 322 -39.22 -6.19 -48.82
C ASP A 322 -40.70 -6.01 -49.22
N VAL A 323 -41.16 -4.77 -49.31
CA VAL A 323 -42.49 -4.46 -49.82
C VAL A 323 -42.37 -4.23 -51.32
N TYR A 324 -42.64 -5.29 -52.09
CA TYR A 324 -42.69 -5.25 -53.56
C TYR A 324 -43.36 -3.97 -54.09
N GLY A 325 -42.56 -3.06 -54.66
CA GLY A 325 -43.03 -1.86 -55.34
C GLY A 325 -42.85 -0.54 -54.59
N ALA A 326 -42.29 -0.54 -53.38
CA ALA A 326 -41.86 0.66 -52.68
C ALA A 326 -40.32 0.69 -52.64
N GLU A 327 -39.70 1.67 -53.30
CA GLU A 327 -38.25 1.98 -53.14
C GLU A 327 -37.97 2.60 -51.75
N ASP A 328 -38.60 2.07 -50.71
CA ASP A 328 -38.60 2.68 -49.38
C ASP A 328 -37.57 2.01 -48.50
N ALA A 329 -36.38 2.62 -48.49
CA ALA A 329 -35.38 2.48 -47.45
C ALA A 329 -36.00 2.36 -46.04
N GLN A 330 -35.71 1.26 -45.33
CA GLN A 330 -36.17 1.02 -43.97
C GLN A 330 -35.03 1.23 -42.97
N THR A 331 -35.34 1.68 -41.75
CA THR A 331 -34.39 1.74 -40.63
C THR A 331 -34.83 0.83 -39.48
N PRO A 332 -34.78 -0.51 -39.67
CA PRO A 332 -35.02 -1.46 -38.59
C PRO A 332 -34.06 -1.23 -37.41
N GLY A 333 -34.58 -1.41 -36.19
CA GLY A 333 -33.77 -1.36 -34.98
C GLY A 333 -34.31 -2.24 -33.86
N GLN A 334 -33.46 -2.53 -32.88
CA GLN A 334 -33.81 -3.32 -31.70
C GLN A 334 -32.95 -2.94 -30.51
N SER A 335 -33.54 -3.04 -29.32
CA SER A 335 -32.88 -2.80 -28.03
C SER A 335 -33.11 -3.99 -27.09
N VAL A 336 -32.09 -4.39 -26.34
CA VAL A 336 -32.19 -5.50 -25.39
C VAL A 336 -31.41 -5.23 -24.11
N LEU A 337 -31.97 -5.65 -22.98
CA LEU A 337 -31.25 -5.73 -21.71
C LEU A 337 -30.77 -7.16 -21.50
N LEU A 338 -29.48 -7.34 -21.23
CA LEU A 338 -28.87 -8.64 -21.00
C LEU A 338 -28.15 -8.64 -19.65
N GLN A 339 -28.43 -9.66 -18.85
CA GLN A 339 -27.56 -10.03 -17.73
C GLN A 339 -26.37 -10.82 -18.27
N LEU A 340 -25.17 -10.29 -18.04
CA LEU A 340 -23.91 -10.86 -18.49
C LEU A 340 -23.01 -11.16 -17.28
N SER A 341 -22.25 -12.24 -17.38
CA SER A 341 -21.09 -12.50 -16.54
C SER A 341 -19.82 -12.07 -17.29
N ALA A 342 -18.76 -11.74 -16.55
CA ALA A 342 -17.47 -11.40 -17.11
C ALA A 342 -16.99 -12.51 -18.07
N GLY A 343 -16.60 -12.12 -19.27
CA GLY A 343 -16.23 -13.01 -20.37
C GLY A 343 -17.37 -13.39 -21.32
N ASP A 344 -18.64 -13.12 -20.99
CA ASP A 344 -19.74 -13.30 -21.93
C ASP A 344 -19.56 -12.41 -23.16
N LYS A 345 -19.90 -12.95 -24.33
CA LYS A 345 -19.74 -12.28 -25.62
C LYS A 345 -21.08 -11.86 -26.20
N VAL A 346 -21.16 -10.63 -26.70
CA VAL A 346 -22.33 -10.10 -27.42
C VAL A 346 -21.92 -9.69 -28.83
N THR A 347 -22.71 -10.13 -29.82
CA THR A 347 -22.45 -9.90 -31.24
C THR A 347 -23.71 -9.53 -32.01
N VAL A 348 -23.56 -8.70 -33.04
CA VAL A 348 -24.57 -8.48 -34.07
C VAL A 348 -24.28 -9.44 -35.24
N TYR A 349 -25.27 -10.23 -35.66
CA TYR A 349 -25.12 -11.23 -36.71
C TYR A 349 -26.15 -10.99 -37.83
N LEU A 350 -25.68 -10.89 -39.08
CA LEU A 350 -26.54 -10.82 -40.26
C LEU A 350 -26.94 -12.24 -40.67
N ASN A 351 -28.24 -12.54 -40.68
CA ASN A 351 -28.75 -13.88 -41.04
C ASN A 351 -29.15 -13.94 -42.51
N ASP A 352 -29.69 -12.84 -43.04
CA ASP A 352 -30.13 -12.72 -44.43
C ASP A 352 -30.25 -11.24 -44.81
N GLY A 353 -30.18 -10.93 -46.11
CA GLY A 353 -30.27 -9.57 -46.66
C GLY A 353 -28.97 -8.77 -46.57
N GLU A 354 -29.08 -7.46 -46.39
CA GLU A 354 -27.94 -6.56 -46.29
C GLU A 354 -28.12 -5.42 -45.29
N VAL A 355 -26.99 -4.89 -44.82
CA VAL A 355 -26.96 -3.72 -43.93
C VAL A 355 -26.18 -2.61 -44.60
N LEU A 356 -26.89 -1.59 -45.08
CA LEU A 356 -26.35 -0.45 -45.79
C LEU A 356 -25.62 0.51 -44.84
N SER A 357 -24.45 0.97 -45.28
CA SER A 357 -23.81 2.16 -44.70
C SER A 357 -22.82 2.78 -45.69
N ASN A 358 -22.48 4.04 -45.47
CA ASN A 358 -21.48 4.78 -46.23
C ASN A 358 -20.77 5.80 -45.29
N SER A 359 -20.13 6.82 -45.85
CA SER A 359 -19.46 7.87 -45.07
C SER A 359 -20.36 8.60 -44.06
N ASN A 360 -21.69 8.55 -44.23
CA ASN A 360 -22.67 9.14 -43.30
C ASN A 360 -22.98 8.26 -42.08
N ARG A 361 -22.43 7.03 -42.01
CA ARG A 361 -22.53 6.11 -40.86
C ARG A 361 -23.96 5.84 -40.38
N TYR A 362 -24.77 5.20 -41.22
CA TYR A 362 -26.17 4.89 -40.88
C TYR A 362 -26.33 3.75 -39.88
N THR A 363 -25.30 2.92 -39.71
CA THR A 363 -25.35 1.75 -38.84
C THR A 363 -24.42 1.93 -37.65
N HIS A 364 -25.01 1.92 -36.45
CA HIS A 364 -24.33 2.01 -35.16
C HIS A 364 -24.78 0.88 -34.24
N PHE A 365 -23.82 0.20 -33.62
CA PHE A 365 -24.04 -0.75 -32.54
C PHE A 365 -23.56 -0.13 -31.22
N VAL A 366 -24.51 0.14 -30.33
CA VAL A 366 -24.26 0.83 -29.07
C VAL A 366 -24.51 -0.15 -27.92
N GLY A 367 -23.66 -0.10 -26.90
CA GLY A 367 -23.91 -0.85 -25.68
C GLY A 367 -23.26 -0.23 -24.47
N TYR A 368 -23.87 -0.43 -23.29
CA TYR A 368 -23.38 0.12 -22.03
C TYR A 368 -23.82 -0.70 -20.81
N LEU A 369 -22.99 -0.69 -19.78
CA LEU A 369 -23.29 -1.23 -18.45
C LEU A 369 -24.29 -0.31 -17.76
N LEU A 370 -25.47 -0.83 -17.44
CA LEU A 370 -26.47 -0.14 -16.64
C LEU A 370 -26.21 -0.30 -15.14
N TYR A 371 -25.87 -1.53 -14.74
CA TYR A 371 -25.73 -1.87 -13.33
C TYR A 371 -24.71 -3.00 -13.13
N PRO A 372 -23.58 -2.77 -12.41
CA PRO A 372 -22.66 -3.84 -12.03
C PRO A 372 -23.28 -4.72 -10.94
N MET A 373 -23.01 -6.04 -10.96
CA MET A 373 -23.54 -7.02 -9.99
C MET A 373 -22.48 -7.72 -9.17
#